data_AF-A0A543D0I4-F1
#
_entry.id   AF-A0A543D0I4-F1
#
_cell.length_a   1.000
_cell.length_b   1.000
_cell.length_c   1.000
_cell.angle_alpha   90.00
_cell.angle_beta   90.00
_cell.angle_gamma   90.00
#
_symmetry.space_group_name_H-M   'P 1'
#
loop_
_entity.id
_entity.type
_entity.pdbx_description
1 polymer ?
#
loop_
_entity_poly.entity_id
_entity_poly.type
_entity_poly.pdbx_seq_one_letter_code
_entity_poly.pdbx_strand_id
1 'polypeptide(L)' 'MTWTGDPSHADETGRFAAAQAVAAAESDLQHRRAARVVAGRATDAADCAEMLAMLGLTGRGEPVAR' A
#
# COMPACT_ATOMS: atom_id res chain seq x y z
N MET A 1 21.49 10.47 -32.63
CA MET A 1 22.02 10.58 -31.25
C MET A 1 21.41 9.46 -30.45
N THR A 2 22.19 8.44 -30.05
CA THR A 2 21.69 7.30 -29.28
C THR A 2 22.02 7.55 -27.81
N TRP A 3 21.00 7.78 -26.98
CA TRP A 3 21.15 7.81 -25.54
C TRP A 3 21.25 6.37 -25.06
N THR A 4 22.46 5.85 -24.93
CA THR A 4 22.71 4.58 -24.24
C THR A 4 22.45 4.81 -22.76
N GLY A 5 21.26 4.41 -22.29
CA GLY A 5 20.93 4.41 -20.88
C GLY A 5 21.96 3.62 -20.09
N ASP A 6 22.48 4.22 -19.02
CA ASP A 6 23.51 3.64 -18.19
C ASP A 6 23.00 2.35 -17.52
N PRO A 7 23.70 1.21 -17.65
CA PRO A 7 23.25 -0.05 -17.05
C PRO A 7 23.17 0.01 -15.52
N SER A 8 23.96 0.88 -14.86
CA SER A 8 23.91 1.08 -13.42
C SER A 8 22.58 1.69 -12.95
N HIS A 9 21.93 2.50 -13.81
CA HIS A 9 20.60 3.02 -13.54
C HIS A 9 19.53 1.93 -13.60
N ALA A 10 19.70 0.90 -14.43
CA ALA A 10 18.79 -0.23 -14.50
C ALA A 10 18.86 -1.09 -13.21
N ASP A 11 20.07 -1.34 -12.69
CA ASP A 11 20.29 -2.05 -11.43
C ASP A 11 19.76 -1.28 -10.20
N GLU A 12 19.93 0.05 -10.18
CA GLU A 12 19.40 0.89 -9.12
C GLU A 12 17.87 0.95 -9.12
N THR A 13 17.26 1.04 -10.30
CA THR A 13 15.80 0.97 -10.47
C THR A 13 15.26 -0.39 -9.99
N GLY A 14 15.95 -1.49 -10.28
CA GLY A 14 15.59 -2.83 -9.80
C GLY A 14 15.62 -2.94 -8.27
N ARG A 15 16.65 -2.41 -7.62
CA ARG A 15 16.74 -2.36 -6.15
C ARG A 15 15.63 -1.51 -5.52
N PHE A 16 15.35 -0.35 -6.11
CA PHE A 16 14.27 0.53 -5.63
C PHE A 16 12.90 -0.13 -5.78
N ALA A 17 12.64 -0.79 -6.92
CA ALA A 17 11.40 -1.54 -7.14
C ALA A 17 11.22 -2.69 -6.13
N ALA A 18 12.30 -3.41 -5.81
CA ALA A 18 12.27 -4.46 -4.79
C ALA A 18 11.98 -3.90 -3.38
N ALA A 19 12.61 -2.78 -3.01
CA ALA A 19 12.36 -2.12 -1.73
C ALA A 19 10.91 -1.61 -1.62
N GLN A 20 10.38 -1.01 -2.69
CA GLN A 20 8.98 -0.57 -2.78
C GLN A 20 8.01 -1.74 -2.63
N ALA A 21 8.29 -2.90 -3.26
CA ALA A 21 7.45 -4.09 -3.14
C ALA A 21 7.40 -4.64 -1.70
N VAL A 22 8.56 -4.64 -1.01
CA VAL A 22 8.62 -5.03 0.41
C VAL A 22 7.83 -4.05 1.29
N ALA A 23 8.01 -2.74 1.05
CA ALA A 23 7.29 -1.70 1.80
C ALA A 23 5.77 -1.78 1.59
N ALA A 24 5.32 -2.04 0.36
CA ALA A 24 3.91 -2.26 0.03
C ALA A 24 3.35 -3.49 0.75
N ALA A 25 4.07 -4.61 0.72
CA ALA A 25 3.65 -5.83 1.41
C ALA A 25 3.53 -5.65 2.93
N GLU A 26 4.45 -4.89 3.54
CA GLU A 26 4.39 -4.57 4.97
C GLU A 26 3.22 -3.61 5.29
N SER A 27 3.02 -2.58 4.47
CA SER A 27 1.87 -1.67 4.58
C SER A 27 0.54 -2.43 4.50
N ASP A 28 0.41 -3.38 3.56
CA ASP A 28 -0.79 -4.22 3.44
C ASP A 28 -1.04 -5.10 4.67
N LEU A 29 0.02 -5.58 5.31
CA LEU A 29 -0.11 -6.35 6.56
C LEU A 29 -0.56 -5.45 7.71
N GLN A 30 -0.01 -4.24 7.81
CA GLN A 30 -0.40 -3.26 8.82
C GLN A 30 -1.85 -2.79 8.62
N HIS A 31 -2.26 -2.51 7.37
CA HIS A 31 -3.64 -2.16 7.03
C HIS A 31 -4.63 -3.26 7.41
N ARG A 32 -4.31 -4.53 7.12
CA ARG A 32 -5.15 -5.67 7.53
C ARG A 32 -5.27 -5.79 9.04
N ARG A 33 -4.20 -5.51 9.80
CA ARG A 33 -4.25 -5.50 11.27
C ARG A 33 -5.09 -4.34 11.80
N ALA A 34 -4.90 -3.15 11.25
CA ALA A 34 -5.69 -1.97 11.62
C ALA A 34 -7.19 -2.18 11.36
N ALA A 35 -7.54 -2.76 10.21
CA ALA A 35 -8.94 -3.06 9.88
C ALA A 35 -9.59 -4.01 10.89
N ARG A 36 -8.86 -5.02 11.37
CA ARG A 36 -9.33 -5.93 12.42
C ARG A 36 -9.52 -5.23 13.77
N VAL A 37 -8.63 -4.30 14.11
CA VAL A 37 -8.74 -3.50 15.34
C VAL A 37 -9.97 -2.59 15.28
N VAL A 38 -10.23 -1.95 14.14
CA VAL A 38 -11.42 -1.13 13.93
C VAL A 38 -12.68 -1.98 14.03
N ALA A 39 -12.73 -3.13 13.35
CA ALA A 39 -13.87 -4.04 13.43
C ALA A 39 -14.15 -4.54 14.85
N GLY A 40 -13.13 -4.71 15.68
CA GLY A 40 -13.30 -5.10 17.09
C GLY A 40 -13.67 -3.95 18.04
N ARG A 41 -13.57 -2.69 17.59
CA ARG A 41 -13.90 -1.49 18.39
C ARG A 41 -15.14 -0.75 17.91
N ALA A 42 -15.58 -0.99 16.68
CA ALA A 42 -16.76 -0.38 16.11
C ALA A 42 -18.02 -0.84 16.86
N THR A 43 -18.97 0.09 17.02
CA THR A 43 -20.22 -0.17 17.74
C THR A 43 -21.24 -0.89 16.85
N ASP A 44 -21.18 -0.62 15.54
CA ASP A 44 -22.00 -1.26 14.52
C ASP A 44 -21.28 -1.33 13.16
N ALA A 45 -21.92 -1.96 12.18
CA ALA A 45 -21.33 -2.16 10.85
C ALA A 45 -21.17 -0.86 10.04
N ALA A 46 -22.01 0.15 10.27
CA ALA A 46 -21.93 1.44 9.58
C ALA A 46 -20.78 2.27 10.14
N ASP A 47 -20.68 2.37 11.47
CA ASP A 47 -19.58 3.00 12.20
C ASP A 47 -18.22 2.37 11.81
N CYS A 48 -18.17 1.04 11.72
CA CYS A 48 -16.99 0.33 11.21
C CYS A 48 -16.61 0.76 9.80
N ALA A 49 -17.59 0.83 8.89
CA ALA A 49 -17.34 1.22 7.50
C ALA A 49 -16.85 2.67 7.39
N GLU A 50 -17.40 3.59 8.17
CA GLU A 50 -16.97 4.98 8.22
C GLU A 50 -15.56 5.11 8.78
N MET A 51 -15.24 4.43 9.89
CA MET A 51 -13.89 4.42 10.47
C MET A 51 -12.86 3.84 9.51
N LEU A 52 -13.18 2.73 8.82
CA LEU A 52 -12.31 2.16 7.80
C LEU A 52 -12.10 3.13 6.64
N ALA A 53 -13.13 3.86 6.22
CA ALA A 53 -13.03 4.84 5.13
C ALA A 53 -12.15 6.02 5.52
N MET A 54 -12.32 6.57 6.73
CA MET A 54 -11.50 7.67 7.25
C MET A 54 -10.02 7.30 7.37
N LEU A 55 -9.72 6.03 7.62
CA LEU A 55 -8.34 5.53 7.73
C LEU A 55 -7.77 5.04 6.39
N GLY A 56 -8.53 5.11 5.29
CA GLY A 56 -8.11 4.57 3.98
C GLY A 56 -7.97 3.05 3.96
N LEU A 57 -8.63 2.35 4.89
CA LEU A 57 -8.59 0.89 5.06
C LEU A 57 -9.74 0.16 4.35
N THR A 58 -10.70 0.90 3.77
CA THR A 58 -11.71 0.30 2.90
C THR A 58 -11.00 -0.22 1.66
N GLY A 59 -10.89 -1.54 1.57
CA GLY A 59 -10.29 -2.28 0.46
C GLY A 59 -11.03 -2.14 -0.87
N ARG A 60 -11.28 -0.91 -1.33
CA ARG A 60 -11.15 -0.64 -2.75
C ARG A 60 -9.65 -0.58 -3.00
N GLY A 61 -9.15 -1.60 -3.68
CA GLY A 61 -7.89 -1.49 -4.39
C GLY A 61 -8.01 -0.35 -5.39
N GLU A 62 -7.88 0.89 -4.92
CA GLU A 62 -7.41 1.97 -5.76
C GLU A 62 -6.00 1.52 -6.14
N PRO A 63 -5.75 1.17 -7.42
CA PRO A 63 -4.39 0.99 -7.86
C PRO A 63 -3.71 2.31 -7.55
N VAL A 64 -2.60 2.27 -6.81
CA VAL A 64 -1.73 3.44 -6.73
C VAL A 64 -1.38 3.75 -8.19
N ALA A 65 -2.00 4.80 -8.71
CA ALA A 65 -1.73 5.27 -10.05
C ALA A 65 -0.31 5.81 -10.00
N ARG A 66 0.60 4.97 -10.47
CA ARG A 66 1.91 5.29 -11.06
C ARG A 66 1.95 6.69 -11.69
#